data_AF-A0A3D1B6W2-F1
#
_entry.id   AF-A0A3D1B6W2-F1
#
_cell.length_a   1.000
_cell.length_b   1.000
_cell.length_c   1.000
_cell.angle_alpha   90.00
_cell.angle_beta   90.00
_cell.angle_gamma   90.00
#
_symmetry.space_group_name_H-M   'P 1'
#
loop_
_entity.id
_entity.type
_entity.pdbx_description
1 polymer ?
#
loop_
_entity_poly.entity_id
_entity_poly.type
_entity_poly.pdbx_seq_one_letter_code
_entity_poly.pdbx_strand_id
1 'polypeptide(L)'
;MLGRTLRVLPLYFLACLLYYWAGIGITTATELKAALTFQQGFIHLWTIPVEFKFYLLLPPLAWAGLWLLRRYGHATLIISGLSLLLMQQALWPYWQTPENSAETRWYLPAFLFGILAALLLPNLRQLHRSRVATPCALATLLVLLLALPGTRLWLFGTPLSADLMDKHLYLGLIWTCFLVVLVDGQGLAGRLLMSGPLARLGAISYSTYLFHWLVFSLLAKLWPGNAAAMCAALALALLAGALGYRLFEQPAERLRRRFSGKSHKLTPGES
;
A
#
# COMPACT_ATOMS: atom_id res chain seq x y z
N MET A 1 -1.21 5.16 15.76
CA MET A 1 -0.02 4.29 15.62
C MET A 1 -0.31 2.89 16.15
N LEU A 2 -0.43 2.69 17.48
CA LEU A 2 -0.66 1.39 18.13
C LEU A 2 -1.77 0.51 17.51
N GLY A 3 -2.91 1.10 17.15
CA GLY A 3 -4.05 0.34 16.61
C GLY A 3 -3.81 -0.29 15.23
N ARG A 4 -2.88 0.22 14.41
CA ARG A 4 -2.48 -0.42 13.15
C ARG A 4 -1.41 -1.48 13.39
N THR A 5 -0.45 -1.19 14.26
CA THR A 5 0.62 -2.12 14.66
C THR A 5 0.06 -3.46 15.13
N LEU A 6 -0.94 -3.44 16.01
CA LEU A 6 -1.58 -4.65 16.55
C LEU A 6 -2.38 -5.46 15.51
N ARG A 7 -2.82 -4.82 14.42
CA ARG A 7 -3.55 -5.50 13.33
C ARG A 7 -2.60 -6.13 12.31
N VAL A 8 -1.49 -5.46 12.01
CA VAL A 8 -0.62 -5.77 10.87
C VAL A 8 0.52 -6.72 11.29
N LEU A 9 1.23 -6.44 12.39
CA LEU A 9 2.43 -7.21 12.76
C LEU A 9 2.21 -8.70 13.00
N PRO A 10 1.16 -9.15 13.73
CA PRO A 10 1.02 -10.57 14.04
C PRO A 10 0.90 -11.43 12.77
N LEU A 11 0.14 -10.94 11.78
CA LEU A 11 -0.06 -11.66 10.53
C LEU A 11 1.16 -11.60 9.64
N TYR A 12 1.88 -10.46 9.61
CA TYR A 12 3.16 -10.34 8.94
C TYR A 12 4.20 -11.33 9.48
N PHE A 13 4.34 -11.43 10.81
CA PHE A 13 5.27 -12.39 11.43
C PHE A 13 4.89 -13.83 11.12
N LEU A 14 3.59 -14.17 11.15
CA LEU A 14 3.11 -15.47 10.72
C LEU A 14 3.46 -15.75 9.25
N ALA A 15 3.28 -14.76 8.37
CA ALA A 15 3.66 -14.90 6.96
C ALA A 15 5.16 -15.17 6.81
N CYS A 16 6.04 -14.39 7.46
CA CYS A 16 7.49 -14.62 7.43
C CYS A 16 7.86 -16.04 7.90
N LEU A 17 7.23 -16.53 8.97
CA LEU A 17 7.44 -17.90 9.47
C LEU A 17 6.99 -18.95 8.45
N LEU A 18 5.85 -18.75 7.80
CA LEU A 18 5.36 -19.67 6.77
C LEU A 18 6.23 -19.67 5.51
N TYR A 19 6.73 -18.51 5.07
CA TYR A 19 7.68 -18.42 3.97
C TYR A 19 9.00 -19.13 4.30
N TYR A 20 9.50 -18.93 5.51
CA TYR A 20 10.68 -19.65 6.01
C TYR A 20 10.47 -21.16 6.05
N TRP A 21 9.35 -21.61 6.61
CA TRP A 21 9.02 -23.03 6.68
C TRP A 21 8.85 -23.68 5.29
N ALA A 22 8.25 -22.96 4.34
CA ALA A 22 8.10 -23.42 2.98
C ALA A 22 9.39 -23.32 2.14
N GLY A 23 10.44 -22.68 2.65
CA GLY A 23 11.69 -22.43 1.93
C GLY A 23 11.52 -21.56 0.69
N ILE A 24 10.58 -20.61 0.70
CA ILE A 24 10.28 -19.71 -0.42
C ILE A 24 10.63 -18.29 -0.02
N GLY A 25 11.62 -17.69 -0.70
CA GLY A 25 12.03 -16.30 -0.50
C GLY A 25 12.83 -16.04 0.79
N ILE A 26 12.45 -16.64 1.92
CA ILE A 26 13.19 -16.65 3.18
C ILE A 26 13.63 -18.10 3.40
N THR A 27 14.93 -18.35 3.50
CA THR A 27 15.49 -19.71 3.53
C THR A 27 16.40 -19.95 4.72
N THR A 28 17.00 -18.90 5.28
CA THR A 28 17.91 -19.00 6.42
C THR A 28 17.33 -18.34 7.67
N ALA A 29 17.78 -18.81 8.85
CA ALA A 29 17.38 -18.21 10.13
C ALA A 29 17.85 -16.74 10.25
N THR A 30 18.97 -16.40 9.61
CA THR A 30 19.48 -15.03 9.51
C THR A 30 18.56 -14.14 8.69
N GLU A 31 18.06 -14.61 7.55
CA GLU A 31 17.08 -13.88 6.73
C GLU A 31 15.76 -13.70 7.47
N LEU A 32 15.27 -14.76 8.14
CA LEU A 32 14.07 -14.66 8.97
C LEU A 32 14.24 -13.58 10.06
N LYS A 33 15.37 -13.58 10.77
CA LYS A 33 15.66 -12.54 11.76
C LYS A 33 15.71 -11.15 11.12
N ALA A 34 16.34 -10.99 9.96
CA ALA A 34 16.42 -9.72 9.25
C ALA A 34 15.03 -9.21 8.79
N ALA A 35 14.14 -10.12 8.38
CA ALA A 35 12.76 -9.81 8.01
C ALA A 35 11.94 -9.35 9.23
N LEU A 36 11.97 -10.13 10.32
CA LEU A 36 11.23 -9.83 11.55
C LEU A 36 11.69 -8.53 12.24
N THR A 37 12.97 -8.15 12.05
CA THR A 37 13.55 -6.93 12.61
C THR A 37 13.53 -5.74 11.64
N PHE A 38 12.91 -5.88 10.47
CA PHE A 38 12.79 -4.83 9.44
C PHE A 38 14.12 -4.29 8.89
N GLN A 39 15.18 -5.10 8.96
CA GLN A 39 16.49 -4.76 8.42
C GLN A 39 16.58 -4.97 6.91
N GLN A 40 15.90 -6.01 6.40
CA GLN A 40 15.89 -6.35 4.99
C GLN A 40 14.47 -6.68 4.51
N GLY A 41 14.22 -6.38 3.24
CA GLY A 41 12.98 -6.71 2.57
C GLY A 41 13.16 -7.97 1.74
N PHE A 42 12.14 -8.83 1.74
CA PHE A 42 12.16 -10.09 1.01
C PHE A 42 10.94 -10.17 0.11
N ILE A 43 11.09 -10.75 -1.08
CA ILE A 43 10.02 -11.02 -2.05
C ILE A 43 9.10 -9.80 -2.24
N HIS A 44 7.79 -9.90 -2.04
CA HIS A 44 6.88 -8.75 -1.97
C HIS A 44 6.78 -8.15 -0.57
N LEU A 45 7.19 -8.85 0.50
CA LEU A 45 7.01 -8.45 1.90
C LEU A 45 7.81 -7.20 2.35
N TRP A 46 8.70 -6.66 1.51
CA TRP A 46 9.52 -5.47 1.80
C TRP A 46 8.70 -4.20 2.07
N THR A 47 7.48 -4.11 1.55
CA THR A 47 6.61 -2.94 1.72
C THR A 47 6.26 -2.72 3.19
N ILE A 48 6.16 -3.79 3.99
CA ILE A 48 5.76 -3.72 5.39
C ILE A 48 6.81 -2.97 6.23
N PRO A 49 8.11 -3.34 6.22
CA PRO A 49 9.17 -2.52 6.81
C PRO A 49 9.10 -1.03 6.40
N VAL A 50 8.92 -0.77 5.10
CA VAL A 50 8.88 0.59 4.53
C VAL A 50 7.72 1.39 5.12
N GLU A 51 6.52 0.81 5.16
CA GLU A 51 5.33 1.42 5.74
C GLU A 51 5.47 1.66 7.25
N PHE A 52 6.01 0.69 8.00
CA PHE A 52 6.19 0.83 9.44
C PHE A 52 7.16 1.95 9.81
N LYS A 53 8.31 2.02 9.12
CA LYS A 53 9.27 3.12 9.27
C LYS A 53 8.62 4.46 8.88
N PHE A 54 7.82 4.50 7.81
CA PHE A 54 7.07 5.70 7.41
C PHE A 54 6.05 6.14 8.46
N TYR A 55 5.34 5.22 9.12
CA TYR A 55 4.40 5.59 10.17
C TYR A 55 5.06 6.34 11.32
N LEU A 56 6.34 6.11 11.61
CA LEU A 56 7.07 6.92 12.58
C LEU A 56 7.34 8.35 12.07
N LEU A 57 7.56 8.52 10.77
CA LEU A 57 7.77 9.81 10.11
C LEU A 57 6.47 10.59 9.85
N LEU A 58 5.33 9.90 9.79
CA LEU A 58 4.05 10.51 9.43
C LEU A 58 3.61 11.63 10.40
N PRO A 59 3.64 11.48 11.74
CA PRO A 59 3.22 12.54 12.65
C PRO A 59 3.98 13.87 12.47
N PRO A 60 5.34 13.90 12.47
CA PRO A 60 6.04 15.17 12.28
C PRO A 60 5.83 15.76 10.89
N LEU A 61 5.78 14.94 9.83
CA LEU A 61 5.53 15.44 8.47
C LEU A 61 4.11 16.01 8.31
N ALA A 62 3.10 15.32 8.84
CA ALA A 62 1.72 15.79 8.81
C ALA A 62 1.54 17.05 9.66
N TRP A 63 2.19 17.12 10.83
CA TRP A 63 2.17 18.30 11.68
C TRP A 63 2.83 19.50 11.00
N ALA A 64 4.03 19.34 10.43
CA ALA A 64 4.71 20.39 9.69
C ALA A 64 3.88 20.86 8.48
N GLY A 65 3.29 19.93 7.72
CA GLY A 65 2.41 20.26 6.60
C GLY A 65 1.16 21.04 7.03
N LEU A 66 0.51 20.64 8.12
CA LEU A 66 -0.63 21.37 8.69
C LEU A 66 -0.24 22.76 9.19
N TRP A 67 0.92 22.88 9.84
CA TRP A 67 1.44 24.15 10.32
C TRP A 67 1.72 25.11 9.16
N LEU A 68 2.43 24.65 8.12
CA LEU A 68 2.68 25.42 6.90
C LEU A 68 1.38 25.88 6.24
N LEU A 69 0.43 24.95 6.08
CA LEU A 69 -0.86 25.22 5.47
C LEU A 69 -1.63 26.30 6.25
N ARG A 70 -1.66 26.23 7.59
CA ARG A 70 -2.38 27.19 8.44
C ARG A 70 -1.69 28.54 8.52
N ARG A 71 -0.36 28.58 8.50
CA ARG A 71 0.41 29.81 8.71
C ARG A 71 0.64 30.59 7.41
N TYR A 72 0.88 29.89 6.31
CA TYR A 72 1.33 30.47 5.04
C TYR A 72 0.46 30.09 3.82
N GLY A 73 -0.49 29.15 3.99
CA GLY A 73 -1.44 28.77 2.94
C GLY A 73 -0.96 27.66 2.00
N HIS A 74 -1.78 27.38 0.98
CA HIS A 74 -1.60 26.24 0.06
C HIS A 74 -0.36 26.36 -0.82
N ALA A 75 -0.04 27.57 -1.28
CA ALA A 75 1.12 27.79 -2.16
C ALA A 75 2.42 27.38 -1.46
N THR A 76 2.63 27.82 -0.22
CA THR A 76 3.80 27.45 0.57
C THR A 76 3.84 25.94 0.85
N LEU A 77 2.71 25.31 1.17
CA LEU A 77 2.65 23.86 1.34
C LEU A 77 3.12 23.11 0.09
N ILE A 78 2.64 23.51 -1.09
CA ILE A 78 3.00 22.89 -2.37
C ILE A 78 4.48 23.11 -2.67
N ILE A 79 4.98 24.35 -2.52
CA ILE A 79 6.39 24.68 -2.75
C ILE A 79 7.28 23.87 -1.81
N SER A 80 6.99 23.83 -0.50
CA SER A 80 7.76 23.04 0.45
C SER A 80 7.73 21.54 0.14
N GLY A 81 6.57 21.01 -0.27
CA GLY A 81 6.44 19.62 -0.71
C GLY A 81 7.28 19.30 -1.95
N LEU A 82 7.27 20.20 -2.95
CA LEU A 82 8.10 20.08 -4.16
C LEU A 82 9.59 20.21 -3.83
N SER A 83 9.98 21.15 -2.97
CA SER A 83 11.37 21.29 -2.52
C SER A 83 11.86 20.03 -1.81
N LEU A 84 11.04 19.44 -0.94
CA LEU A 84 11.38 18.20 -0.25
C LEU A 84 11.48 17.02 -1.23
N LEU A 85 10.59 16.94 -2.22
CA LEU A 85 10.66 15.94 -3.29
C LEU A 85 11.95 16.09 -4.10
N LEU A 86 12.29 17.30 -4.54
CA LEU A 86 13.50 17.57 -5.31
C LEU A 86 14.77 17.26 -4.49
N MET A 87 14.79 17.65 -3.21
CA MET A 87 15.88 17.31 -2.31
C MET A 87 16.02 15.79 -2.15
N GLN A 88 14.92 15.08 -1.96
CA GLN A 88 14.95 13.63 -1.85
C GLN A 88 15.45 12.98 -3.14
N GLN A 89 15.03 13.46 -4.32
CA GLN A 89 15.49 12.94 -5.61
C GLN A 89 16.95 13.27 -5.92
N ALA A 90 17.47 14.38 -5.42
CA ALA A 90 18.89 14.72 -5.55
C ALA A 90 19.78 13.79 -4.72
N LEU A 91 19.32 13.36 -3.54
CA LEU A 91 20.07 12.50 -2.62
C LEU A 91 19.87 11.01 -2.88
N TRP A 92 18.65 10.61 -3.22
CA TRP A 92 18.22 9.23 -3.46
C TRP A 92 17.34 9.16 -4.72
N PRO A 93 17.96 9.31 -5.90
CA PRO A 93 17.22 9.29 -7.14
C PRO A 93 16.51 7.95 -7.35
N TYR A 94 15.26 8.00 -7.84
CA TYR A 94 14.40 6.82 -7.94
C TYR A 94 15.01 5.68 -8.76
N TRP A 95 15.82 5.98 -9.78
CA TRP A 95 16.44 5.00 -10.67
C TRP A 95 17.58 4.20 -10.03
N GLN A 96 18.01 4.57 -8.82
CA GLN A 96 19.00 3.82 -8.03
C GLN A 96 18.36 2.95 -6.94
N THR A 97 17.03 2.85 -6.92
CA THR A 97 16.31 2.11 -5.86
C THR A 97 16.68 0.63 -5.93
N PRO A 98 17.25 0.05 -4.84
CA PRO A 98 17.55 -1.37 -4.79
C PRO A 98 16.27 -2.21 -4.81
N GLU A 99 16.35 -3.38 -5.43
CA GLU A 99 15.24 -4.33 -5.45
C GLU A 99 14.83 -4.71 -4.03
N ASN A 100 13.52 -4.71 -3.75
CA ASN A 100 12.93 -5.08 -2.47
C ASN A 100 13.53 -4.34 -1.26
N SER A 101 13.98 -3.09 -1.45
CA SER A 101 14.57 -2.29 -0.39
C SER A 101 13.58 -2.09 0.77
N ALA A 102 14.00 -2.39 1.99
CA ALA A 102 13.23 -2.08 3.21
C ALA A 102 13.40 -0.62 3.67
N GLU A 103 14.10 0.22 2.89
CA GLU A 103 14.45 1.58 3.27
C GLU A 103 13.42 2.59 2.75
N THR A 104 12.70 3.24 3.66
CA THR A 104 11.64 4.21 3.35
C THR A 104 12.12 5.40 2.53
N ARG A 105 13.41 5.75 2.59
CA ARG A 105 13.98 6.90 1.87
C ARG A 105 13.76 6.85 0.37
N TRP A 106 13.72 5.66 -0.24
CA TRP A 106 13.49 5.49 -1.68
C TRP A 106 12.04 5.76 -2.06
N TYR A 107 11.11 5.36 -1.18
CA TYR A 107 9.66 5.43 -1.43
C TYR A 107 9.00 6.68 -0.84
N LEU A 108 9.78 7.56 -0.20
CA LEU A 108 9.29 8.80 0.39
C LEU A 108 8.48 9.68 -0.58
N PRO A 109 8.81 9.80 -1.88
CA PRO A 109 7.97 10.51 -2.86
C PRO A 109 6.51 10.06 -2.87
N ALA A 110 6.26 8.74 -2.90
CA ALA A 110 4.92 8.18 -2.95
C ALA A 110 4.11 8.56 -1.68
N PHE A 111 4.77 8.54 -0.52
CA PHE A 111 4.17 8.98 0.73
C PHE A 111 3.91 10.49 0.78
N LEU A 112 4.84 11.30 0.26
CA LEU A 112 4.68 12.76 0.18
C LEU A 112 3.48 13.15 -0.67
N PHE A 113 3.28 12.49 -1.82
CA PHE A 113 2.09 12.69 -2.64
C PHE A 113 0.81 12.41 -1.84
N GLY A 114 0.78 11.30 -1.08
CA GLY A 114 -0.34 10.97 -0.21
C GLY A 114 -0.60 12.00 0.89
N ILE A 115 0.45 12.51 1.56
CA ILE A 115 0.32 13.55 2.59
C ILE A 115 -0.22 14.85 1.98
N LEU A 116 0.38 15.33 0.89
CA LEU A 116 -0.08 16.55 0.22
C LEU A 116 -1.52 16.41 -0.25
N ALA A 117 -1.87 15.29 -0.87
CA ALA A 117 -3.23 14.99 -1.28
C ALA A 117 -4.21 15.04 -0.11
N ALA A 118 -3.86 14.44 1.04
CA ALA A 118 -4.72 14.47 2.22
C ALA A 118 -4.92 15.88 2.79
N LEU A 119 -3.87 16.71 2.81
CA LEU A 119 -3.94 18.10 3.30
C LEU A 119 -4.72 19.01 2.35
N LEU A 120 -4.64 18.76 1.04
CA LEU A 120 -5.35 19.53 0.01
C LEU A 120 -6.78 19.02 -0.23
N LEU A 121 -7.10 17.80 0.24
CA LEU A 121 -8.38 17.13 -0.02
C LEU A 121 -9.62 17.99 0.32
N PRO A 122 -9.67 18.73 1.46
CA PRO A 122 -10.84 19.56 1.79
C PRO A 122 -11.16 20.62 0.74
N ASN A 123 -10.15 21.29 0.20
CA ASN A 123 -10.32 22.28 -0.88
C ASN A 123 -10.69 21.59 -2.18
N LEU A 124 -10.00 20.51 -2.52
CA LEU A 124 -10.27 19.78 -3.74
C LEU A 124 -11.71 19.23 -3.73
N ARG A 125 -12.31 18.95 -2.56
CA ARG A 125 -13.69 18.43 -2.42
C ARG A 125 -14.75 19.45 -2.82
N GLN A 126 -14.40 20.74 -2.82
CA GLN A 126 -15.27 21.80 -3.30
C GLN A 126 -15.42 21.77 -4.83
N LEU A 127 -14.51 21.08 -5.53
CA LEU A 127 -14.59 20.90 -6.98
C LEU A 127 -15.57 19.76 -7.32
N HIS A 128 -16.47 19.99 -8.28
CA HIS A 128 -17.34 18.93 -8.80
C HIS A 128 -16.55 17.93 -9.66
N ARG A 129 -16.04 16.86 -9.03
CA ARG A 129 -15.21 15.85 -9.70
C ARG A 129 -15.97 14.72 -10.40
N SER A 130 -17.30 14.70 -10.34
CA SER A 130 -18.12 13.59 -10.84
C SER A 130 -17.91 13.27 -12.32
N ARG A 131 -17.68 14.31 -13.15
CA ARG A 131 -17.43 14.16 -14.59
C ARG A 131 -16.05 13.59 -14.92
N VAL A 132 -15.05 13.90 -14.10
CA VAL A 132 -13.66 13.45 -14.31
C VAL A 132 -13.35 12.13 -13.60
N ALA A 133 -14.21 11.70 -12.68
CA ALA A 133 -13.98 10.50 -11.87
C ALA A 133 -13.86 9.21 -12.67
N THR A 134 -14.87 8.88 -13.48
CA THR A 134 -14.82 7.67 -14.31
C THR A 134 -13.72 7.74 -15.37
N PRO A 135 -13.54 8.85 -16.13
CA PRO A 135 -12.44 8.95 -17.09
C PRO A 135 -11.06 8.81 -16.45
N CYS A 136 -10.83 9.43 -15.29
CA CYS A 136 -9.58 9.30 -14.55
C CYS A 136 -9.34 7.85 -14.13
N ALA A 137 -10.36 7.17 -13.58
CA ALA A 137 -10.26 5.77 -13.19
C ALA A 137 -9.91 4.85 -14.38
N LEU A 138 -10.56 5.06 -15.53
CA LEU A 138 -10.31 4.29 -16.75
C LEU A 138 -8.92 4.59 -17.33
N ALA A 139 -8.50 5.84 -17.33
CA ALA A 139 -7.16 6.24 -17.77
C ALA A 139 -6.08 5.62 -16.86
N THR A 140 -6.26 5.67 -15.55
CA THR A 140 -5.37 4.99 -14.59
C THR A 140 -5.34 3.50 -14.84
N LEU A 141 -6.50 2.84 -14.99
CA LEU A 141 -6.58 1.41 -15.28
C LEU A 141 -5.85 1.07 -16.59
N LEU A 142 -6.04 1.86 -17.65
CA LEU A 142 -5.37 1.68 -18.92
C LEU A 142 -3.85 1.79 -18.77
N VAL A 143 -3.36 2.82 -18.08
CA VAL A 143 -1.92 2.98 -17.82
C VAL A 143 -1.37 1.78 -17.04
N LEU A 144 -2.07 1.31 -16.01
CA LEU A 144 -1.65 0.15 -15.23
C LEU A 144 -1.64 -1.13 -16.09
N LEU A 145 -2.67 -1.35 -16.91
CA LEU A 145 -2.73 -2.48 -17.82
C LEU A 145 -1.61 -2.44 -18.86
N LEU A 146 -1.29 -1.28 -19.43
CA LEU A 146 -0.19 -1.11 -20.37
C LEU A 146 1.20 -1.20 -19.70
N ALA A 147 1.27 -1.00 -18.40
CA ALA A 147 2.50 -1.11 -17.62
C ALA A 147 2.84 -2.57 -17.26
N LEU A 148 1.88 -3.50 -17.31
CA LEU A 148 2.14 -4.91 -16.98
C LEU A 148 3.17 -5.53 -17.95
N PRO A 149 4.16 -6.31 -17.46
CA PRO A 149 5.16 -6.93 -18.35
C PRO A 149 4.53 -7.86 -19.40
N GLY A 150 3.47 -8.59 -19.03
CA GLY A 150 2.78 -9.50 -19.95
C GLY A 150 2.05 -8.80 -21.10
N THR A 151 1.40 -7.66 -20.84
CA THR A 151 0.75 -6.87 -21.90
C THR A 151 1.79 -6.18 -22.78
N ARG A 152 2.90 -5.70 -22.22
CA ARG A 152 4.01 -5.12 -23.00
C ARG A 152 4.66 -6.17 -23.91
N LEU A 153 4.88 -7.38 -23.40
CA LEU A 153 5.36 -8.50 -24.23
C LEU A 153 4.38 -8.80 -25.37
N TRP A 154 3.08 -8.88 -25.07
CA TRP A 154 2.06 -9.21 -26.06
C TRP A 154 1.86 -8.12 -27.13
N LEU A 155 1.86 -6.84 -26.73
CA LEU A 155 1.62 -5.71 -27.63
C LEU A 155 2.88 -5.24 -28.38
N PHE A 156 4.03 -5.23 -27.70
CA PHE A 156 5.25 -4.57 -28.18
C PHE A 156 6.43 -5.53 -28.34
N GLY A 157 6.28 -6.81 -27.99
CA GLY A 157 7.36 -7.80 -28.08
C GLY A 157 8.53 -7.53 -27.12
N THR A 158 8.35 -6.67 -26.11
CA THR A 158 9.42 -6.34 -25.17
C THR A 158 9.71 -7.54 -24.27
N PRO A 159 10.99 -7.87 -23.99
CA PRO A 159 11.34 -8.95 -23.08
C PRO A 159 10.77 -8.69 -21.68
N LEU A 160 10.46 -9.77 -20.96
CA LEU A 160 10.03 -9.68 -19.56
C LEU A 160 11.21 -9.16 -18.72
N SER A 161 11.09 -7.93 -18.24
CA SER A 161 12.10 -7.27 -17.43
C SER A 161 11.50 -6.66 -16.16
N ALA A 162 12.35 -6.33 -15.20
CA ALA A 162 11.99 -5.61 -13.98
C ALA A 162 11.74 -4.11 -14.22
N ASP A 163 11.24 -3.75 -15.41
CA ASP A 163 11.03 -2.36 -15.87
C ASP A 163 10.16 -1.54 -14.91
N LEU A 164 9.40 -2.13 -14.00
CA LEU A 164 8.52 -1.38 -13.11
C LEU A 164 9.20 -0.83 -11.85
N MET A 165 10.42 -1.28 -11.54
CA MET A 165 11.08 -0.99 -10.26
C MET A 165 11.39 0.50 -10.06
N ASP A 166 11.85 1.18 -11.11
CA ASP A 166 12.14 2.61 -11.12
C ASP A 166 10.88 3.47 -11.30
N LYS A 167 9.74 2.88 -11.63
CA LYS A 167 8.49 3.62 -11.93
C LYS A 167 7.64 3.92 -10.71
N HIS A 168 8.06 3.51 -9.51
CA HIS A 168 7.31 3.71 -8.27
C HIS A 168 6.97 5.18 -8.00
N LEU A 169 7.82 6.13 -8.40
CA LEU A 169 7.54 7.56 -8.28
C LEU A 169 6.32 7.97 -9.14
N TYR A 170 6.33 7.62 -10.42
CA TYR A 170 5.26 7.95 -11.35
C TYR A 170 3.96 7.22 -10.99
N LEU A 171 4.06 5.92 -10.68
CA LEU A 171 2.92 5.12 -10.26
C LEU A 171 2.32 5.63 -8.95
N GLY A 172 3.15 6.07 -7.99
CA GLY A 172 2.69 6.68 -6.75
C GLY A 172 1.89 7.97 -6.98
N LEU A 173 2.32 8.81 -7.92
CA LEU A 173 1.57 10.01 -8.31
C LEU A 173 0.24 9.66 -8.98
N ILE A 174 0.24 8.71 -9.93
CA ILE A 174 -0.98 8.25 -10.61
C ILE A 174 -1.98 7.68 -9.61
N TRP A 175 -1.52 6.85 -8.67
CA TRP A 175 -2.35 6.31 -7.58
C TRP A 175 -2.90 7.40 -6.68
N THR A 176 -2.11 8.43 -6.37
CA THR A 176 -2.56 9.56 -5.57
C THR A 176 -3.69 10.32 -6.28
N CYS A 177 -3.53 10.63 -7.56
CA CYS A 177 -4.57 11.26 -8.37
C CYS A 177 -5.85 10.41 -8.42
N PHE A 178 -5.70 9.10 -8.68
CA PHE A 178 -6.81 8.14 -8.67
C PHE A 178 -7.57 8.16 -7.34
N LEU A 179 -6.85 8.10 -6.22
CA LEU A 179 -7.45 8.11 -4.88
C LEU A 179 -8.16 9.43 -4.60
N VAL A 180 -7.52 10.58 -4.85
CA VAL A 180 -8.12 11.90 -4.63
C VAL A 180 -9.45 12.04 -5.37
N VAL A 181 -9.51 11.58 -6.62
CA VAL A 181 -10.71 11.73 -7.44
C VAL A 181 -11.83 10.78 -7.00
N LEU A 182 -11.51 9.59 -6.51
CA LEU A 182 -12.49 8.52 -6.23
C LEU A 182 -12.84 8.32 -4.76
N VAL A 183 -12.09 8.91 -3.82
CA VAL A 183 -12.25 8.70 -2.37
C VAL A 183 -13.66 8.98 -1.86
N ASP A 184 -14.37 9.91 -2.50
CA ASP A 184 -15.73 10.31 -2.15
C ASP A 184 -16.81 9.55 -2.95
N GLY A 185 -16.45 8.49 -3.67
CA GLY A 185 -17.41 7.66 -4.39
C GLY A 185 -17.98 8.28 -5.65
N GLN A 186 -17.33 9.30 -6.20
CA GLN A 186 -17.81 10.07 -7.34
C GLN A 186 -17.80 9.24 -8.64
N GLY A 187 -18.78 9.49 -9.51
CA GLY A 187 -18.89 8.82 -10.82
C GLY A 187 -19.37 7.35 -10.73
N LEU A 188 -19.31 6.63 -11.85
CA LEU A 188 -19.64 5.20 -11.88
C LEU A 188 -18.52 4.37 -11.22
N ALA A 189 -17.26 4.68 -11.55
CA ALA A 189 -16.10 3.99 -10.99
C ALA A 189 -16.05 4.11 -9.46
N GLY A 190 -16.24 5.31 -8.90
CA GLY A 190 -16.25 5.50 -7.45
C GLY A 190 -17.38 4.73 -6.76
N ARG A 191 -18.60 4.74 -7.33
CA ARG A 191 -19.73 3.95 -6.81
C ARG A 191 -19.47 2.45 -6.84
N LEU A 192 -18.85 1.95 -7.91
CA LEU A 192 -18.45 0.54 -8.00
C LEU A 192 -17.40 0.17 -6.95
N LEU A 193 -16.38 1.02 -6.76
CA LEU A 193 -15.33 0.81 -5.74
C LEU A 193 -15.87 0.82 -4.31
N MET A 194 -16.91 1.62 -4.04
CA MET A 194 -17.58 1.64 -2.73
C MET A 194 -18.66 0.55 -2.58
N SER A 195 -18.91 -0.28 -3.59
CA SER A 195 -19.90 -1.34 -3.50
C SER A 195 -19.52 -2.34 -2.41
N GLY A 196 -20.52 -2.93 -1.76
CA GLY A 196 -20.30 -3.92 -0.69
C GLY A 196 -19.31 -5.04 -1.07
N PRO A 197 -19.38 -5.65 -2.27
CA PRO A 197 -18.43 -6.66 -2.71
C PRO A 197 -16.98 -6.14 -2.81
N LEU A 198 -16.75 -5.00 -3.48
CA LEU A 198 -15.41 -4.44 -3.63
C LEU A 198 -14.84 -3.96 -2.30
N ALA A 199 -15.68 -3.38 -1.43
CA ALA A 199 -15.27 -3.00 -0.08
C ALA A 199 -14.84 -4.23 0.77
N ARG A 200 -15.53 -5.37 0.64
CA ARG A 200 -15.14 -6.63 1.30
C ARG A 200 -13.83 -7.19 0.73
N LEU A 201 -13.63 -7.13 -0.58
CA LEU A 201 -12.35 -7.49 -1.20
C LEU A 201 -11.21 -6.60 -0.68
N GLY A 202 -11.45 -5.29 -0.57
CA GLY A 202 -10.52 -4.34 0.04
C GLY A 202 -10.20 -4.69 1.49
N ALA A 203 -11.17 -5.18 2.27
CA ALA A 203 -10.98 -5.55 3.66
C ALA A 203 -10.02 -6.75 3.84
N ILE A 204 -10.07 -7.73 2.95
CA ILE A 204 -9.19 -8.92 2.98
C ILE A 204 -7.87 -8.71 2.24
N SER A 205 -7.71 -7.58 1.53
CA SER A 205 -6.60 -7.35 0.60
C SER A 205 -5.22 -7.44 1.27
N TYR A 206 -5.09 -6.97 2.51
CA TYR A 206 -3.85 -7.06 3.27
C TYR A 206 -3.44 -8.52 3.58
N SER A 207 -4.35 -9.31 4.15
CA SER A 207 -4.12 -10.73 4.37
C SER A 207 -3.83 -11.49 3.07
N THR A 208 -4.61 -11.24 2.01
CA THR A 208 -4.38 -11.84 0.69
C THR A 208 -2.99 -11.48 0.18
N TYR A 209 -2.61 -10.21 0.28
CA TYR A 209 -1.30 -9.72 -0.13
C TYR A 209 -0.16 -10.48 0.55
N LEU A 210 -0.27 -10.80 1.84
CA LEU A 210 0.74 -11.59 2.52
C LEU A 210 0.88 -13.02 1.97
N PHE A 211 -0.23 -13.71 1.67
CA PHE A 211 -0.20 -15.16 1.40
C PHE A 211 -0.28 -15.56 -0.08
N HIS A 212 -1.01 -14.83 -0.92
CA HIS A 212 -0.35 -14.31 -2.11
C HIS A 212 0.63 -15.20 -2.87
N TRP A 213 1.84 -14.63 -2.94
CA TRP A 213 3.01 -15.20 -3.56
C TRP A 213 3.33 -16.61 -3.05
N LEU A 214 3.06 -16.93 -1.77
CA LEU A 214 3.35 -18.27 -1.22
C LEU A 214 2.52 -19.32 -1.94
N VAL A 215 1.22 -19.07 -2.03
CA VAL A 215 0.27 -19.97 -2.70
C VAL A 215 0.62 -20.10 -4.19
N PHE A 216 0.89 -18.98 -4.86
CA PHE A 216 1.28 -19.00 -6.27
C PHE A 216 2.59 -19.77 -6.50
N SER A 217 3.64 -19.51 -5.71
CA SER A 217 4.92 -20.22 -5.83
C SER A 217 4.79 -21.72 -5.57
N LEU A 218 3.99 -22.14 -4.58
CA LEU A 218 3.77 -23.55 -4.29
C LEU A 218 3.05 -24.26 -5.45
N LEU A 219 1.96 -23.67 -5.95
CA LEU A 219 1.19 -24.30 -7.04
C LEU A 219 1.95 -24.26 -8.37
N ALA A 220 2.70 -23.20 -8.66
CA ALA A 220 3.55 -23.11 -9.84
C ALA A 220 4.68 -24.15 -9.82
N LYS A 221 5.21 -24.48 -8.64
CA LYS A 221 6.24 -25.53 -8.47
C LYS A 221 5.67 -26.93 -8.70
N LEU A 222 4.43 -27.18 -8.27
CA LEU A 222 3.77 -28.48 -8.41
C LEU A 222 3.17 -28.71 -9.80
N TRP A 223 2.61 -27.68 -10.43
CA TRP A 223 1.98 -27.73 -11.75
C TRP A 223 2.46 -26.59 -12.65
N PRO A 224 3.71 -26.64 -13.13
CA PRO A 224 4.30 -25.58 -13.94
C PRO A 224 3.51 -25.38 -15.24
N GLY A 225 3.20 -24.12 -15.57
CA GLY A 225 2.48 -23.74 -16.80
C GLY A 225 1.00 -24.10 -16.84
N ASN A 226 0.43 -24.69 -15.78
CA ASN A 226 -0.97 -25.11 -15.77
C ASN A 226 -1.90 -23.94 -15.41
N ALA A 227 -2.73 -23.50 -16.37
CA ALA A 227 -3.67 -22.40 -16.18
C ALA A 227 -4.72 -22.68 -15.09
N ALA A 228 -5.22 -23.92 -14.98
CA ALA A 228 -6.18 -24.30 -13.94
C ALA A 228 -5.54 -24.22 -12.55
N ALA A 229 -4.26 -24.61 -12.41
CA ALA A 229 -3.52 -24.45 -11.17
C ALA A 229 -3.35 -22.96 -10.79
N MET A 230 -3.16 -22.06 -11.76
CA MET A 230 -3.06 -20.61 -11.48
C MET A 230 -4.41 -20.01 -11.07
N CYS A 231 -5.51 -20.44 -11.68
CA CYS A 231 -6.86 -20.08 -11.24
C CYS A 231 -7.13 -20.60 -9.82
N ALA A 232 -6.72 -21.84 -9.52
CA ALA A 232 -6.81 -22.40 -8.18
C ALA A 232 -5.93 -21.63 -7.18
N ALA A 233 -4.73 -21.20 -7.57
CA ALA A 233 -3.84 -20.38 -6.74
C ALA A 233 -4.49 -19.04 -6.37
N LEU A 234 -5.13 -18.38 -7.32
CA LEU A 234 -5.88 -17.15 -7.06
C LEU A 234 -7.01 -17.38 -6.04
N ALA A 235 -7.82 -18.43 -6.25
CA ALA A 235 -8.91 -18.77 -5.34
C ALA A 235 -8.38 -19.09 -3.93
N LEU A 236 -7.34 -19.91 -3.83
CA LEU A 236 -6.70 -20.28 -2.57
C LEU A 236 -6.04 -19.09 -1.87
N ALA A 237 -5.41 -18.18 -2.61
CA ALA A 237 -4.84 -16.96 -2.04
C ALA A 237 -5.93 -16.04 -1.45
N LEU A 238 -7.06 -15.89 -2.14
CA LEU A 238 -8.22 -15.15 -1.63
C LEU A 238 -8.84 -15.83 -0.41
N LEU A 239 -8.92 -17.16 -0.40
CA LEU A 239 -9.41 -17.93 0.76
C LEU A 239 -8.46 -17.78 1.96
N ALA A 240 -7.15 -17.94 1.76
CA ALA A 240 -6.13 -17.72 2.78
C ALA A 240 -6.19 -16.29 3.31
N GLY A 241 -6.37 -15.30 2.43
CA GLY A 241 -6.57 -13.91 2.80
C GLY A 241 -7.84 -13.69 3.63
N ALA A 242 -8.96 -14.28 3.24
CA ALA A 242 -10.21 -14.20 3.99
C ALA A 242 -10.11 -14.85 5.38
N LEU A 243 -9.38 -15.97 5.49
CA LEU A 243 -9.11 -16.63 6.77
C LEU A 243 -8.18 -15.76 7.65
N GLY A 244 -7.09 -15.25 7.09
CA GLY A 244 -6.18 -14.34 7.79
C GLY A 244 -6.92 -13.11 8.32
N TYR A 245 -7.81 -12.54 7.52
CA TYR A 245 -8.63 -11.40 7.92
C TYR A 245 -9.56 -11.76 9.09
N ARG A 246 -10.28 -12.89 9.01
CA ARG A 246 -11.23 -13.29 10.06
C ARG A 246 -10.54 -13.70 11.36
N LEU A 247 -9.37 -14.33 11.28
CA LEU A 247 -8.67 -14.90 12.43
C LEU A 247 -7.76 -13.89 13.13
N PHE A 248 -7.16 -12.94 12.39
CA PHE A 248 -6.16 -12.01 12.95
C PHE A 248 -6.63 -10.57 12.87
N GLU A 249 -7.03 -10.10 11.68
CA GLU A 249 -7.34 -8.69 11.49
C GLU A 249 -8.63 -8.27 12.20
N GLN A 250 -9.71 -9.03 12.03
CA GLN A 250 -11.01 -8.71 12.58
C GLN A 250 -11.02 -8.74 14.13
N PRO A 251 -10.39 -9.72 14.81
CA PRO A 251 -10.23 -9.69 16.26
C PRO A 251 -9.39 -8.51 16.75
N ALA A 252 -8.28 -8.19 16.05
CA ALA A 252 -7.45 -7.03 16.39
C ALA A 252 -8.23 -5.71 16.25
N GLU A 253 -9.07 -5.57 15.23
CA GLU A 253 -9.95 -4.41 15.08
C GLU A 253 -10.99 -4.32 16.18
N ARG A 254 -11.62 -5.43 16.57
CA ARG A 254 -12.59 -5.47 17.68
C ARG A 254 -11.92 -5.07 18.99
N LEU A 255 -10.72 -5.58 19.26
CA LEU A 255 -9.94 -5.25 20.45
C LEU A 255 -9.59 -3.76 20.48
N ARG A 256 -9.11 -3.21 19.36
CA ARG A 256 -8.84 -1.77 19.22
C ARG A 256 -10.07 -0.91 19.52
N ARG A 257 -11.24 -1.26 18.96
CA ARG A 257 -12.49 -0.51 19.20
C ARG A 257 -12.87 -0.50 20.69
N ARG A 258 -12.65 -1.61 21.41
CA ARG A 258 -12.89 -1.68 22.87
C ARG A 258 -11.98 -0.73 23.66
N PHE A 259 -10.70 -0.64 23.31
CA PHE A 259 -9.78 0.28 23.98
C PHE A 259 -10.06 1.75 23.65
N SER A 260 -10.36 2.07 22.38
CA SER A 260 -10.73 3.44 22.00
C SER A 260 -12.09 3.88 22.58
N GLY A 261 -13.06 2.98 22.67
CA GLY A 261 -14.38 3.27 23.26
C GLY A 261 -14.35 3.48 24.78
N LYS A 262 -13.37 2.89 25.48
CA LYS A 262 -13.14 3.17 26.91
C LYS A 262 -12.49 4.54 27.15
N SER A 263 -11.63 5.00 26.25
CA SER A 263 -10.99 6.33 26.34
C SER A 263 -11.99 7.49 26.26
N HIS A 264 -13.14 7.31 25.61
CA HIS A 264 -14.17 8.34 25.52
C HIS A 264 -15.10 8.40 26.75
N LYS A 265 -15.02 7.41 27.65
CA LYS A 265 -15.79 7.39 28.91
C LYS A 265 -15.00 7.91 30.12
N LEU A 266 -13.72 8.28 29.95
CA LEU A 266 -12.84 8.74 31.04
C LEU A 266 -12.65 10.26 31.09
N THR A 267 -13.42 11.04 30.33
CA THR A 267 -13.62 12.48 30.60
C THR A 267 -15.09 12.80 30.92
N PRO A 268 -15.58 12.46 32.12
CA PRO A 268 -16.64 13.20 32.77
C PRO A 268 -16.04 14.01 33.93
N GLY A 269 -15.99 15.34 33.76
CA GLY A 269 -15.93 16.30 34.85
C GLY A 269 -14.55 16.53 35.47
N GLU A 270 -13.96 17.67 35.14
CA GLU A 270 -13.62 18.63 36.19
C GLU A 270 -14.33 19.93 35.82
N SER A 271 -15.25 20.29 36.71
CA SER A 271 -16.05 21.50 36.80
C SER A 271 -15.21 22.74 37.02
#